data_AF-X1SPS1-F1
#
_entry.id   AF-X1SPS1-F1
#
_cell.length_a   1.000
_cell.length_b   1.000
_cell.length_c   1.000
_cell.angle_alpha   90.00
_cell.angle_beta   90.00
_cell.angle_gamma   90.00
#
_symmetry.space_group_name_H-M   'P 1'
#
loop_
_entity.id
_entity.type
_entity.pdbx_description
1 polymer ?
#
loop_
_entity_poly.entity_id
_entity_poly.type
_entity_poly.pdbx_seq_one_letter_code
_entity_poly.pdbx_strand_id
1 'polypeptide(L)'
;MKLSVIIGTRPEIIKMSSIIRECERGSLNYFILHTGQHYSYNMDKVFFKQLELPEAKYNLDVGSGSHAEETGRMLIGIERILLREKP
;
A
#
# COMPACT_ATOMS: atom_id res chain seq x y z
N MET A 1 -17.65 -6.80 -4.39
CA MET A 1 -16.66 -5.82 -4.84
C MET A 1 -15.49 -5.88 -3.89
N LYS A 2 -14.25 -5.89 -4.39
CA LYS A 2 -13.07 -5.93 -3.55
C LYS A 2 -12.25 -4.65 -3.79
N LEU A 3 -11.62 -4.10 -2.77
CA LEU A 3 -10.94 -2.81 -2.88
C LEU A 3 -9.44 -3.00 -2.69
N SER A 4 -8.64 -2.35 -3.53
CA SER A 4 -7.19 -2.29 -3.38
C SER A 4 -6.80 -0.88 -2.99
N VAL A 5 -6.26 -0.70 -1.79
CA VAL A 5 -5.70 0.56 -1.32
C VAL A 5 -4.19 0.53 -1.59
N ILE A 6 -3.75 1.19 -2.66
CA ILE A 6 -2.35 1.24 -3.08
C ILE A 6 -1.71 2.50 -2.51
N ILE A 7 -0.63 2.36 -1.76
CA ILE A 7 0.10 3.46 -1.12
C ILE A 7 1.61 3.20 -1.15
N GLY A 8 2.42 4.24 -1.06
CA GLY A 8 3.88 4.09 -1.04
C GLY A 8 4.64 5.11 -0.22
N THR A 9 3.98 6.18 0.20
CA THR A 9 4.59 7.29 0.92
C THR A 9 3.87 7.56 2.24
N ARG A 10 4.58 8.14 3.20
CA ARG A 10 4.00 8.56 4.49
C ARG A 10 2.74 9.46 4.33
N PRO A 11 2.73 10.50 3.48
CA PRO A 11 1.51 11.31 3.28
C PRO A 11 0.32 10.49 2.78
N GLU A 12 0.54 9.46 1.97
CA GLU A 12 -0.52 8.56 1.50
C GLU A 12 -1.05 7.68 2.64
N ILE A 13 -0.17 7.11 3.48
CA ILE A 13 -0.58 6.34 4.68
C ILE A 13 -1.51 7.20 5.56
N ILE A 14 -1.10 8.44 5.85
CA ILE A 14 -1.88 9.36 6.68
C ILE A 14 -3.24 9.68 6.04
N LYS A 15 -3.26 10.04 4.75
CA LYS A 15 -4.50 10.42 4.05
C LYS A 15 -5.44 9.24 3.84
N MET A 16 -4.92 8.05 3.55
CA MET A 16 -5.73 6.85 3.32
C MET A 16 -6.20 6.19 4.61
N SER A 17 -5.67 6.57 5.78
CA SER A 17 -6.11 6.04 7.07
C SER A 17 -7.62 6.18 7.30
N SER A 18 -8.23 7.29 6.86
CA SER A 18 -9.69 7.49 6.95
C SER A 18 -10.45 6.53 6.04
N ILE A 19 -9.99 6.31 4.81
CA ILE A 19 -10.59 5.36 3.86
C ILE A 19 -10.48 3.92 4.37
N ILE A 20 -9.32 3.55 4.93
CA ILE A 20 -9.09 2.21 5.50
C ILE A 20 -10.05 1.96 6.68
N ARG A 21 -10.21 2.94 7.58
CA ARG A 21 -11.16 2.85 8.70
C ARG A 21 -12.60 2.69 8.24
N GLU A 22 -12.99 3.39 7.17
CA GLU A 22 -14.31 3.21 6.56
C GLU A 22 -14.49 1.82 5.95
N CYS A 23 -13.44 1.25 5.34
CA CYS A 23 -13.48 -0.12 4.85
C CYS A 23 -13.66 -1.14 5.98
N GLU A 24 -12.94 -0.99 7.09
CA GLU A 24 -13.11 -1.82 8.30
C GLU A 24 -14.53 -1.70 8.87
N ARG A 25 -15.01 -0.46 9.07
CA ARG A 25 -16.35 -0.19 9.62
C ARG A 25 -17.46 -0.79 8.75
N GLY A 26 -17.30 -0.69 7.44
CA GLY A 26 -18.23 -1.27 6.46
C GLY A 26 -18.06 -2.77 6.25
N SER A 27 -17.09 -3.43 6.89
CA SER A 27 -16.73 -4.82 6.63
C SER A 27 -16.50 -5.10 5.13
N LEU A 28 -15.90 -4.13 4.44
CA LEU A 28 -15.65 -4.24 3.01
C LEU A 28 -14.55 -5.27 2.78
N ASN A 29 -14.64 -6.01 1.67
CA ASN A 29 -13.52 -6.83 1.23
C ASN A 29 -12.45 -5.90 0.63
N TYR A 30 -11.34 -5.68 1.33
CA TYR A 30 -10.26 -4.84 0.83
C TYR A 30 -8.90 -5.38 1.23
N PHE A 31 -7.85 -4.85 0.60
CA PHE A 31 -6.48 -5.06 1.03
C PHE A 31 -5.63 -3.83 0.77
N ILE A 32 -4.54 -3.73 1.52
CA ILE A 32 -3.53 -2.69 1.35
C ILE A 32 -2.34 -3.28 0.57
N LEU A 33 -1.91 -2.57 -0.47
CA LEU A 33 -0.69 -2.85 -1.24
C LEU A 33 0.27 -1.68 -1.03
N HIS A 34 1.41 -1.97 -0.41
CA HIS A 34 2.47 -1.00 -0.21
C HIS A 34 3.52 -1.11 -1.33
N THR A 35 3.89 -0.02 -1.98
CA THR A 35 4.86 -0.07 -3.11
C THR A 35 6.31 -0.14 -2.64
N GLY A 36 6.65 0.34 -1.44
CA GLY A 36 7.96 0.08 -0.83
C GLY A 36 9.14 0.78 -1.50
N GLN A 37 8.94 1.96 -2.11
CA GLN A 37 10.00 2.74 -2.77
C GLN A 37 10.93 3.50 -1.79
N HIS A 38 10.57 3.59 -0.51
CA HIS A 38 11.36 4.26 0.53
C HIS A 38 12.17 3.29 1.39
N TYR A 39 13.41 3.67 1.72
CA TYR A 39 14.40 2.83 2.41
C TYR A 39 14.07 2.45 3.86
N SER A 40 13.14 3.12 4.53
CA SER A 40 12.87 2.87 5.94
C SER A 40 11.53 2.17 6.14
N TYR A 41 11.51 0.87 5.83
CA TYR A 41 10.43 -0.04 6.21
C TYR A 41 10.07 0.07 7.71
N ASN A 42 11.06 0.38 8.55
CA ASN A 42 10.88 0.63 9.97
C ASN A 42 10.05 1.90 10.26
N MET A 43 10.15 2.93 9.42
CA MET A 43 9.41 4.18 9.59
C MET A 43 7.94 4.01 9.20
N ASP A 44 7.65 3.32 8.10
CA ASP A 44 6.27 3.10 7.66
C ASP A 44 5.48 2.27 8.69
N LYS A 45 6.11 1.21 9.25
CA LYS A 45 5.51 0.41 10.32
C LYS A 45 5.09 1.21 11.55
N VAL A 46 5.84 2.25 11.89
CA VAL A 46 5.49 3.14 13.00
C VAL A 46 4.16 3.86 12.71
N PHE A 47 3.94 4.33 11.47
CA PHE A 47 2.68 5.00 11.11
C PHE A 47 1.50 4.04 11.09
N PHE A 48 1.64 2.83 10.55
CA PHE A 48 0.58 1.82 10.60
C PHE A 48 0.17 1.54 12.05
N LYS A 49 1.15 1.37 12.95
CA LYS A 49 0.89 1.14 14.37
C LYS A 49 0.26 2.35 15.06
N GLN A 50 0.79 3.56 14.84
CA GLN A 50 0.29 4.79 15.46
C GLN A 50 -1.12 5.16 15.00
N LEU A 51 -1.45 4.85 13.75
CA LEU A 51 -2.76 5.10 13.16
C LEU A 51 -3.71 3.91 13.33
N GLU A 52 -3.30 2.86 14.04
CA GLU A 52 -4.08 1.63 14.28
C GLU A 52 -4.62 1.01 12.99
N LEU A 53 -3.78 1.01 11.94
CA LEU A 53 -4.10 0.43 10.64
C LEU A 53 -3.62 -1.03 10.57
N PRO A 54 -4.33 -1.91 9.85
CA PRO A 54 -3.85 -3.25 9.58
C PRO A 54 -2.60 -3.22 8.69
N GLU A 55 -1.75 -4.23 8.82
CA GLU A 55 -0.56 -4.34 7.98
C GLU A 55 -0.92 -4.51 6.50
N ALA A 56 -0.01 -4.08 5.62
CA ALA A 56 -0.17 -4.30 4.19
C ALA A 56 -0.17 -5.79 3.86
N LYS A 57 -1.18 -6.23 3.09
CA LYS A 57 -1.25 -7.62 2.59
C LYS A 57 -0.11 -7.91 1.62
N TYR A 58 0.30 -6.88 0.87
CA TYR A 58 1.39 -6.95 -0.08
C TYR A 58 2.35 -5.79 0.12
N ASN A 59 3.65 -6.08 0.04
CA ASN A 59 4.69 -5.09 -0.13
C ASN A 59 5.48 -5.44 -1.40
N LEU A 60 5.67 -4.47 -2.29
CA LEU A 60 6.40 -4.69 -3.55
C LEU A 60 7.91 -4.54 -3.40
N ASP A 61 8.37 -3.94 -2.29
CA ASP A 61 9.78 -3.68 -2.02
C ASP A 61 10.50 -3.07 -3.25
N VAL A 62 9.84 -2.10 -3.90
CA VAL A 62 10.37 -1.46 -5.12
C VAL A 62 11.75 -0.89 -4.87
N GLY A 63 12.05 -0.41 -3.67
CA GLY A 63 13.33 0.23 -3.35
C GLY A 63 13.53 1.51 -4.15
N SER A 64 14.73 2.09 -4.08
CA SER A 64 15.00 3.35 -4.77
C SER A 64 15.69 3.15 -6.12
N GLY A 65 15.63 4.18 -6.97
CA GLY A 65 16.28 4.23 -8.27
C GLY A 65 16.01 5.57 -8.95
N SER A 66 16.23 5.64 -10.26
CA SER A 66 15.66 6.72 -11.06
C SER A 66 14.13 6.65 -11.05
N HIS A 67 13.46 7.77 -11.31
CA HIS A 67 12.00 7.79 -11.42
C HIS A 67 11.45 6.78 -12.43
N ALA A 68 12.18 6.54 -13.53
CA ALA A 68 11.80 5.55 -14.53
C ALA A 68 11.87 4.12 -13.97
N GLU A 69 12.93 3.78 -13.24
CA GLU A 69 13.10 2.45 -12.63
C GLU A 69 12.08 2.19 -11.51
N GLU A 70 11.82 3.17 -10.65
CA GLU A 70 10.80 3.07 -9.60
C GLU A 70 9.41 2.90 -10.22
N THR A 71 9.07 3.74 -11.20
CA THR A 71 7.76 3.67 -11.89
C THR A 71 7.59 2.34 -12.60
N GLY A 72 8.58 1.88 -13.35
CA GLY A 72 8.51 0.61 -14.07
C GLY A 72 8.31 -0.58 -13.13
N ARG A 73 9.06 -0.63 -12.02
CA ARG A 73 8.90 -1.69 -11.01
C ARG A 73 7.53 -1.64 -10.32
N MET A 74 7.02 -0.44 -10.01
CA MET A 74 5.66 -0.27 -9.46
C MET A 74 4.60 -0.80 -10.43
N LEU A 75 4.64 -0.41 -11.71
CA LEU A 75 3.66 -0.85 -12.70
C LEU A 75 3.59 -2.38 -12.81
N ILE A 76 4.75 -3.03 -12.96
CA ILE A 76 4.84 -4.50 -13.09
C ILE A 76 4.34 -5.19 -11.82
N GLY A 77 4.75 -4.72 -10.64
CA GLY A 77 4.39 -5.33 -9.36
C GLY A 77 2.90 -5.16 -9.02
N ILE A 78 2.36 -3.96 -9.22
CA ILE A 78 0.95 -3.64 -9.00
C ILE A 78 0.08 -4.50 -9.91
N GLU A 79 0.36 -4.52 -11.23
CA GLU A 79 -0.43 -5.27 -12.20
C GLU A 79 -0.49 -6.76 -11.86
N ARG A 80 0.64 -7.37 -11.51
CA ARG A 80 0.70 -8.79 -11.11
C ARG A 80 -0.25 -9.10 -9.96
N ILE A 81 -0.36 -8.22 -8.97
CA ILE A 81 -1.25 -8.41 -7.83
C ILE A 81 -2.70 -8.17 -8.23
N LEU A 82 -3.00 -7.11 -8.98
CA LEU A 82 -4.36 -6.80 -9.41
C LEU A 82 -4.96 -7.90 -10.28
N LEU A 83 -4.18 -8.50 -11.19
CA LEU A 83 -4.62 -9.63 -12.02
C LEU A 83 -4.96 -10.87 -11.19
N ARG A 84 -4.24 -11.11 -10.10
CA ARG A 84 -4.51 -12.23 -9.17
C ARG A 84 -5.71 -11.94 -8.26
N GLU A 85 -5.74 -10.76 -7.65
CA GLU A 85 -6.71 -10.44 -6.60
C GLU A 85 -8.07 -10.04 -7.15
N LYS A 86 -8.11 -9.51 -8.39
CA LYS A 86 -9.29 -8.95 -9.07
C LYS A 86 -10.18 -8.12 -8.13
N PRO A 87 -9.61 -7.07 -7.50
CA PRO A 87 -10.36 -6.20 -6.61
C PRO A 87 -11.56 -5.56 -7.34
#